data_AF-K2F7K2-F1
#
_entry.id   AF-K2F7K2-F1
#
_cell.length_a   1.000
_cell.length_b   1.000
_cell.length_c   1.000
_cell.angle_alpha   90.00
_cell.angle_beta   90.00
_cell.angle_gamma   90.00
#
_symmetry.space_group_name_H-M   'P 1'
#
loop_
_entity.id
_entity.type
_entity.pdbx_description
1 polymer ?
#
loop_
_entity_poly.entity_id
_entity_poly.type
_entity_poly.pdbx_seq_one_letter_code
_entity_poly.pdbx_strand_id
1 'polypeptide(L)'
;MLAFGVSGWIAFELKKYAGNKLFSLALTLVMGGALGNVIDRVRFGAVVDFIQWHAAGFYWPAFNVADAAITAGAILLVFEQLTASGRKPPDGVASHKTEEKEI
;
A
#
# COMPACT_ATOMS: atom_id res chain seq x y z
N MET A 1 11.46 11.99 -11.08
CA MET A 1 12.06 10.84 -11.80
C MET A 1 12.35 9.65 -10.88
N LEU A 2 12.90 9.84 -9.67
CA LEU A 2 13.04 8.78 -8.65
C LEU A 2 11.72 8.05 -8.30
N ALA A 3 10.60 8.78 -8.28
CA ALA A 3 9.29 8.25 -7.90
C ALA A 3 8.82 7.08 -8.79
N PHE A 4 8.99 7.18 -10.11
CA PHE A 4 8.53 6.14 -11.04
C PHE A 4 9.35 4.86 -10.95
N GLY A 5 10.65 4.96 -10.66
CA GLY A 5 11.54 3.80 -10.47
C GLY A 5 11.19 3.01 -9.20
N VAL A 6 10.90 3.72 -8.10
CA VAL A 6 10.44 3.09 -6.85
C VAL A 6 9.07 2.43 -7.03
N SER A 7 8.15 3.07 -7.76
CA SER A 7 6.83 2.51 -8.05
C SER A 7 6.89 1.20 -8.85
N GLY A 8 7.79 1.10 -9.82
CA GLY A 8 7.99 -0.13 -10.60
C GLY A 8 8.57 -1.27 -9.76
N TRP A 9 9.53 -0.97 -8.89
CA TRP A 9 10.16 -1.95 -7.99
C TRP A 9 9.15 -2.56 -7.01
N ILE A 10 8.29 -1.73 -6.40
CA ILE A 10 7.25 -2.18 -5.47
C ILE A 10 6.19 -3.03 -6.18
N ALA A 11 5.79 -2.67 -7.41
CA ALA A 11 4.82 -3.45 -8.19
C ALA A 11 5.31 -4.86 -8.53
N PHE A 12 6.62 -5.04 -8.70
CA PHE A 12 7.24 -6.33 -8.99
C PHE A 12 7.31 -7.24 -7.75
N GLU A 13 7.52 -6.66 -6.57
CA GLU A 13 7.58 -7.40 -5.30
C GLU A 13 6.19 -7.89 -4.83
N LEU A 14 5.13 -7.17 -5.20
CA LEU A 14 3.74 -7.48 -4.82
C LEU A 14 3.19 -8.78 -5.42
N LYS A 15 3.73 -9.20 -6.57
CA LYS A 15 3.31 -10.44 -7.24
C LYS A 15 3.71 -11.72 -6.50
N LYS A 16 4.59 -11.63 -5.49
CA LYS A 16 5.08 -12.79 -4.72
C LYS A 16 4.20 -13.23 -3.54
N TYR A 17 3.17 -12.48 -3.14
CA TYR A 17 2.46 -12.69 -1.86
C TYR A 17 0.94 -12.88 -1.98
N ALA A 18 0.47 -13.55 -3.04
CA ALA A 18 -0.94 -13.71 -3.40
C ALA A 18 -1.73 -14.77 -2.58
N GLY A 19 -1.51 -14.87 -1.26
CA GLY A 19 -2.18 -15.84 -0.39
C GLY A 19 -3.16 -15.23 0.62
N ASN A 20 -3.01 -13.95 0.96
CA ASN A 20 -3.76 -13.31 2.05
C ASN A 20 -4.70 -12.22 1.52
N LYS A 21 -6.01 -12.48 1.54
CA LYS A 21 -7.05 -11.55 1.07
C LYS A 21 -6.97 -10.17 1.76
N LEU A 22 -6.58 -10.15 3.04
CA LEU A 22 -6.44 -8.92 3.80
C LEU A 22 -5.25 -8.08 3.31
N PHE A 23 -4.14 -8.75 3.03
CA PHE A 23 -2.95 -8.13 2.42
C PHE A 23 -3.27 -7.60 1.01
N SER A 24 -3.92 -8.40 0.15
CA SER A 24 -4.33 -7.94 -1.18
C SER A 24 -5.27 -6.74 -1.15
N LEU A 25 -6.23 -6.71 -0.20
CA LEU A 25 -7.12 -5.57 -0.01
C LEU A 25 -6.32 -4.32 0.41
N ALA A 26 -5.41 -4.46 1.37
CA ALA A 26 -4.56 -3.38 1.85
C ALA A 26 -3.74 -2.76 0.71
N LEU A 27 -3.16 -3.61 -0.14
CA LEU A 27 -2.37 -3.18 -1.30
C LEU A 27 -3.22 -2.51 -2.38
N THR A 28 -4.42 -3.03 -2.62
CA THR A 28 -5.36 -2.42 -3.57
C THR A 28 -5.80 -1.04 -3.10
N LEU A 29 -6.00 -0.84 -1.79
CA LEU A 29 -6.32 0.46 -1.19
C LEU A 29 -5.16 1.46 -1.37
N VAL A 30 -3.94 1.07 -1.03
CA VAL A 30 -2.74 1.93 -1.21
C VAL A 30 -2.54 2.28 -2.68
N MET A 31 -2.60 1.28 -3.57
CA MET A 31 -2.42 1.48 -5.01
C MET A 31 -3.53 2.34 -5.61
N GLY A 32 -4.80 2.10 -5.23
CA GLY A 32 -5.94 2.87 -5.69
C GLY A 32 -5.86 4.35 -5.28
N GLY A 33 -5.49 4.62 -4.03
CA GLY A 33 -5.28 6.00 -3.56
C GLY A 33 -4.10 6.69 -4.27
N ALA A 34 -2.97 5.99 -4.42
CA ALA A 34 -1.82 6.54 -5.16
C ALA A 34 -2.18 6.87 -6.61
N LEU A 35 -2.90 5.98 -7.30
CA LEU A 35 -3.38 6.19 -8.66
C LEU A 35 -4.37 7.36 -8.74
N GLY A 36 -5.31 7.48 -7.80
CA GLY A 36 -6.24 8.61 -7.74
C GLY A 36 -5.49 9.95 -7.66
N ASN A 37 -4.52 10.05 -6.76
CA ASN A 37 -3.67 11.24 -6.59
C ASN A 37 -2.80 11.55 -7.83
N VAL A 38 -2.43 10.56 -8.65
CA VAL A 38 -1.75 10.79 -9.93
C VAL A 38 -2.73 11.26 -11.00
N ILE A 39 -3.90 10.62 -11.11
CA ILE A 39 -4.95 10.99 -12.07
C ILE A 39 -5.39 12.43 -11.84
N ASP A 40 -5.57 12.84 -10.58
CA ASP A 40 -5.94 14.21 -10.23
C ASP A 40 -4.87 15.21 -10.69
N ARG A 41 -3.58 14.91 -10.44
CA ARG A 41 -2.48 15.76 -10.93
C ARG A 41 -2.42 15.85 -12.45
N VAL A 42 -2.71 14.77 -13.16
CA VAL A 42 -2.71 14.76 -14.63
C VAL A 42 -3.90 15.53 -15.20
N ARG A 43 -5.08 15.43 -14.59
CA ARG A 43 -6.32 16.07 -15.08
C ARG A 43 -6.43 17.54 -14.67
N PHE A 44 -6.08 17.85 -13.44
CA PHE A 44 -6.32 19.17 -12.82
C PHE A 44 -5.03 19.94 -12.56
N GLY A 45 -3.85 19.34 -12.77
CA GLY A 45 -2.55 19.98 -12.51
C GLY A 45 -2.16 20.03 -11.02
N ALA A 46 -3.07 19.64 -10.13
CA ALA A 46 -2.87 19.60 -8.68
C ALA A 46 -3.71 18.47 -8.07
N VAL A 47 -3.41 18.12 -6.82
CA VAL A 47 -4.28 17.26 -6.01
C VAL A 47 -5.36 18.12 -5.39
N VAL A 48 -6.61 17.67 -5.45
CA VAL A 48 -7.75 18.41 -4.89
C VAL A 48 -8.07 17.87 -3.52
N ASP A 49 -7.76 18.65 -2.49
CA ASP A 49 -8.13 18.34 -1.11
C ASP A 49 -9.50 18.95 -0.80
N PHE A 50 -10.48 18.11 -0.48
CA PHE A 50 -11.87 18.54 -0.26
C PHE A 50 -12.35 18.32 1.17
N ILE A 51 -11.62 17.55 2.00
CA ILE A 51 -11.96 17.31 3.40
C ILE A 51 -11.05 18.16 4.28
N GLN A 52 -11.63 19.12 4.98
CA GLN A 52 -10.94 20.02 5.90
C GLN A 52 -11.62 19.95 7.27
N TRP A 53 -10.99 19.27 8.22
CA TRP A 53 -11.51 19.15 9.58
C TRP A 53 -11.00 20.29 10.47
N HIS A 54 -11.85 20.83 11.33
CA HIS A 54 -11.46 21.78 12.36
C HIS A 54 -12.24 21.53 13.65
N ALA A 55 -11.56 21.62 14.80
CA ALA A 55 -12.19 21.43 16.11
C ALA A 55 -11.45 22.27 17.16
N ALA A 56 -12.21 22.96 18.04
CA ALA A 56 -11.68 23.74 19.16
C ALA A 56 -10.56 24.74 18.80
N GLY A 57 -10.62 25.34 17.60
CA GLY A 57 -9.61 26.28 17.11
C GLY A 57 -8.38 25.62 16.45
N PHE A 58 -8.32 24.29 16.43
CA PHE A 58 -7.28 23.53 15.72
C PHE A 58 -7.77 23.14 14.32
N TYR A 59 -6.88 23.26 13.33
CA TYR A 59 -7.12 22.86 11.95
C TYR A 59 -6.31 21.60 11.64
N TRP A 60 -7.00 20.53 11.29
CA TRP A 60 -6.34 19.35 10.75
C TRP A 60 -5.93 19.63 9.31
N PRO A 61 -4.79 19.15 8.79
CA PRO A 61 -4.46 19.34 7.38
C PRO A 61 -5.58 18.85 6.45
N ALA A 62 -5.88 19.58 5.38
CA ALA A 62 -6.84 19.12 4.39
C ALA A 62 -6.37 17.78 3.79
N PHE A 63 -7.30 16.88 3.50
CA PHE A 63 -7.02 15.59 2.87
C PHE A 63 -8.12 15.21 1.89
N ASN A 64 -7.82 14.21 1.06
CA ASN A 64 -8.75 13.69 0.08
C ASN A 64 -9.04 12.19 0.29
N VAL A 65 -9.92 11.62 -0.53
CA VAL A 65 -10.26 10.18 -0.47
C VAL A 65 -9.07 9.29 -0.84
N ALA A 66 -8.16 9.73 -1.70
CA ALA A 66 -6.94 8.99 -2.02
C ALA A 66 -6.01 8.85 -0.80
N ASP A 67 -5.84 9.91 -0.01
CA ASP A 67 -5.05 9.88 1.22
C ASP A 67 -5.71 9.01 2.29
N ALA A 68 -7.05 9.04 2.38
CA ALA A 68 -7.81 8.15 3.26
C ALA A 68 -7.63 6.67 2.85
N ALA A 69 -7.67 6.36 1.55
CA ALA A 69 -7.45 5.01 1.04
C ALA A 69 -6.02 4.52 1.31
N ILE A 70 -5.01 5.37 1.11
CA ILE A 70 -3.62 5.06 1.44
C ILE A 70 -3.46 4.78 2.92
N THR A 71 -4.03 5.64 3.78
CA THR A 71 -3.96 5.50 5.24
C THR A 71 -4.65 4.22 5.71
N ALA A 72 -5.85 3.93 5.20
CA ALA A 72 -6.57 2.69 5.52
C ALA A 72 -5.78 1.46 5.07
N GLY A 73 -5.24 1.47 3.85
CA GLY A 73 -4.40 0.38 3.35
C GLY A 73 -3.13 0.17 4.20
N ALA A 74 -2.45 1.25 4.61
CA ALA A 74 -1.29 1.16 5.50
C ALA A 74 -1.65 0.58 6.88
N ILE A 75 -2.77 1.00 7.46
CA ILE A 75 -3.28 0.43 8.73
C ILE A 75 -3.57 -1.06 8.57
N LEU A 76 -4.21 -1.47 7.46
CA LEU A 76 -4.48 -2.88 7.19
C LEU A 76 -3.20 -3.70 7.02
N LEU A 77 -2.16 -3.15 6.37
CA LEU A 77 -0.85 -3.80 6.26
C LEU A 77 -0.23 -4.02 7.63
N VAL A 78 -0.19 -2.99 8.48
CA VAL A 78 0.35 -3.11 9.84
C VAL A 78 -0.46 -4.12 10.66
N PHE A 79 -1.78 -4.05 10.58
CA PHE A 79 -2.66 -4.98 11.28
C PHE A 79 -2.47 -6.42 10.83
N GLU A 80 -2.30 -6.65 9.53
CA GLU A 80 -1.98 -7.96 8.97
C GLU A 80 -0.65 -8.48 9.51
N GLN A 81 0.41 -7.67 9.54
CA GLN A 81 1.71 -8.09 10.07
C GLN A 81 1.67 -8.45 11.56
N LEU A 82 0.94 -7.66 12.36
CA LEU A 82 0.77 -7.92 13.79
C LEU A 82 -0.04 -9.20 14.06
N THR A 83 -1.06 -9.48 13.23
CA THR A 83 -1.91 -10.68 13.38
C THR A 83 -1.36 -11.93 12.69
N ALA A 84 -0.54 -11.77 11.65
CA ALA A 84 0.12 -12.84 10.92
C ALA A 84 1.30 -13.45 11.69
N SER A 85 1.78 -12.79 12.76
CA SER A 85 2.85 -13.31 13.63
C SER A 85 2.51 -14.65 14.32
N GLY A 86 1.25 -15.12 14.23
CA GLY A 86 0.83 -16.47 14.64
C GLY A 86 0.48 -17.43 13.50
N ARG A 87 0.58 -17.04 12.22
CA ARG A 87 0.27 -17.89 11.07
C ARG A 87 1.53 -18.40 10.40
N LYS A 88 1.68 -19.72 10.41
CA LYS A 88 2.71 -20.45 9.66
C LYS A 88 2.70 -19.98 8.19
N PRO A 89 3.86 -19.66 7.60
CA PRO A 89 3.92 -19.29 6.19
C PRO A 89 3.24 -20.37 5.35
N PRO A 90 2.47 -20.01 4.31
CA PRO A 90 1.89 -20.99 3.40
C PRO A 90 2.99 -21.91 2.88
N ASP A 91 2.73 -23.21 2.88
CA ASP A 91 3.68 -24.32 2.64
C ASP A 91 4.23 -24.38 1.18
N GLY A 92 4.53 -23.22 0.57
CA GLY A 92 5.08 -23.08 -0.78
C GLY A 92 6.26 -22.11 -0.91
N VAL A 93 6.64 -21.37 0.14
CA VAL A 93 7.80 -20.45 0.11
C VAL A 93 9.12 -21.13 0.52
N ALA A 94 9.08 -22.40 0.92
CA ALA A 94 10.26 -23.15 1.36
C ALA A 94 10.91 -24.02 0.27
N SER A 95 10.44 -24.01 -0.99
CA SER A 95 10.92 -24.96 -2.01
C SER A 95 11.90 -24.38 -3.04
N HIS A 96 12.36 -23.13 -2.92
CA HIS A 96 13.32 -22.55 -3.87
C HIS A 96 14.62 -22.03 -3.24
N LYS A 97 14.93 -22.41 -2.00
CA LYS A 97 16.17 -22.00 -1.33
C LYS A 97 17.19 -23.12 -1.08
N THR A 98 17.01 -24.29 -1.68
CA THR A 98 17.82 -25.48 -1.34
C THR A 98 18.83 -25.93 -2.41
N GLU A 99 18.77 -25.44 -3.66
CA GLU A 99 19.64 -26.02 -4.72
C GLU A 99 20.90 -25.22 -5.08
N GLU A 100 21.10 -23.99 -4.61
CA GLU A 100 22.28 -23.18 -5.03
C GLU A 100 23.44 -23.18 -4.01
N LYS A 101 23.46 -24.12 -3.06
CA LYS A 101 24.54 -24.24 -2.06
C LYS A 101 25.43 -25.47 -2.20
N GLU A 102 25.28 -26.24 -3.27
CA GLU A 102 26.10 -27.43 -3.51
C GLU A 102 26.40 -27.61 -5.00
N ILE A 103 27.14 -26.66 -5.60
CA ILE A 103 28.05 -26.91 -6.75
C ILE A 103 29.26 -26.00 -6.59
#